data_AF-A0A074LR13-F1
#
_entry.id   AF-A0A074LR13-F1
#
_cell.length_a   1.000
_cell.length_b   1.000
_cell.length_c   1.000
_cell.angle_alpha   90.00
_cell.angle_beta   90.00
_cell.angle_gamma   90.00
#
_symmetry.space_group_name_H-M   'P 1'
#
loop_
_entity.id
_entity.type
_entity.pdbx_description
1 polymer ?
#
loop_
_entity_poly.entity_id
_entity_poly.type
_entity_poly.pdbx_seq_one_letter_code
_entity_poly.pdbx_strand_id
1 'polypeptide(L)'
;MATSWILPKWSGTYADSLAAVGLAVLIGRLVGDDQKVRILEENDSFRVTGPELNIEQVDFVGLQSRPAFQYARLKDDTEDPDCPDTGYLDYPQQKRLYEIWRERNKQSKAANDLLDENPEQVTGYNRRFPHIQRINMLQGFGARNKLYLDITKADGDAFRNTVIERLKLLESGQARTTAKTPFQPSVSDLQVFNPMVGKGVNRLKADSASRGSLPGGYVDWFDEWLRFIGSEHVLNGFSVGDDIKMSVPVPADISIDKLQEMALENLTAAWHSRKVDLFVVMDQVAFLLKMSGKNRVDPWIPFGKRPNEIISAVQTGYFKSLGSGKAVTNISSLGLPGWFPVETDDDVELWRELLHEHRRVLQLLDEEKSEEAALLNLYRDFLSAGDWRAFLEFLGAYGCLVMRRRERGRPIRSFTINHLEGLLMKGNEEQKRLPIAEVIRNEGFRNVAAAMKQATVSEQFHKSKGNQVFDIKYGLFQEIKRKARFPEQLVAVVSEFVSEYNFENARRSEQLKDRQGRRRKNVSLDDLDKLNQLFIEHHRYSETIAMLLIAYASASSGEKSDSQENEEE
;
A
#
# COMPACT_ATOMS: atom_id res chain seq x y z
N MET A 1 2.55 -13.99 34.77
CA MET A 1 2.05 -12.65 34.37
C MET A 1 2.48 -12.39 32.93
N ALA A 2 2.09 -11.30 32.27
CA ALA A 2 2.64 -10.97 30.95
C ALA A 2 3.96 -10.20 31.13
N THR A 3 5.02 -10.62 30.43
CA THR A 3 6.31 -9.92 30.38
C THR A 3 6.34 -8.98 29.18
N SER A 4 7.09 -7.89 29.31
CA SER A 4 7.20 -6.84 28.29
C SER A 4 8.68 -6.57 28.01
N TRP A 5 9.06 -6.55 26.74
CA TRP A 5 10.39 -6.18 26.24
C TRP A 5 10.27 -4.91 25.40
N ILE A 6 11.10 -3.90 25.68
CA ILE A 6 11.04 -2.60 25.01
C ILE A 6 12.26 -2.45 24.09
N LEU A 7 12.01 -2.30 22.80
CA LEU A 7 13.03 -2.11 21.76
C LEU A 7 12.94 -0.68 21.20
N PRO A 8 13.94 0.20 21.39
CA PRO A 8 13.87 1.55 20.86
C PRO A 8 13.97 1.63 19.34
N LYS A 9 13.38 2.68 18.78
CA LYS A 9 13.51 3.04 17.36
C LYS A 9 14.79 3.84 17.15
N TRP A 10 15.82 3.20 16.61
CA TRP A 10 17.13 3.82 16.44
C TRP A 10 17.33 4.47 15.08
N SER A 11 16.75 3.87 14.04
CA SER A 11 16.96 4.34 12.66
C SER A 11 15.83 5.20 12.14
N GLY A 12 14.61 5.08 12.68
CA GLY A 12 13.42 5.66 12.07
C GLY A 12 13.13 5.07 10.68
N THR A 13 13.67 3.88 10.39
CA THR A 13 13.50 3.17 9.12
C THR A 13 12.96 1.77 9.36
N TYR A 14 12.72 0.99 8.30
CA TYR A 14 12.26 -0.38 8.46
C TYR A 14 13.20 -1.28 9.26
N ALA A 15 14.45 -0.87 9.52
CA ALA A 15 15.38 -1.64 10.35
C ALA A 15 14.85 -1.84 11.78
N ASP A 16 14.13 -0.86 12.31
CA ASP A 16 13.52 -0.93 13.65
C ASP A 16 12.35 -1.91 13.65
N SER A 17 11.48 -1.83 12.63
CA SER A 17 10.36 -2.75 12.44
C SER A 17 10.83 -4.20 12.24
N LEU A 18 11.90 -4.42 11.48
CA LEU A 18 12.52 -5.74 11.33
C LEU A 18 13.03 -6.28 12.67
N ALA A 19 13.68 -5.45 13.48
CA ALA A 19 14.19 -5.87 14.78
C ALA A 19 13.05 -6.17 15.77
N ALA A 20 11.97 -5.37 15.78
CA ALA A 20 10.80 -5.61 16.62
C ALA A 20 10.10 -6.92 16.27
N VAL A 21 9.91 -7.20 14.98
CA VAL A 21 9.37 -8.48 14.51
C VAL A 21 10.31 -9.62 14.84
N GLY A 22 11.61 -9.45 14.65
CA GLY A 22 12.62 -10.44 15.02
C GLY A 22 12.58 -10.79 16.51
N LEU A 23 12.41 -9.79 17.38
CA LEU A 23 12.27 -9.99 18.81
C LEU A 23 10.99 -10.78 19.13
N ALA A 24 9.86 -10.41 18.52
CA ALA A 24 8.61 -11.13 18.72
C ALA A 24 8.68 -12.61 18.29
N VAL A 25 9.31 -12.89 17.14
CA VAL A 25 9.54 -14.28 16.68
C VAL A 25 10.47 -15.03 17.63
N LEU A 26 11.54 -14.36 18.09
CA LEU A 26 12.45 -14.95 19.07
C LEU A 26 11.71 -15.33 20.35
N ILE A 27 10.94 -14.41 20.93
CA ILE A 27 10.14 -14.65 22.13
C ILE A 27 9.11 -15.76 21.90
N GLY A 28 8.37 -15.72 20.78
CA GLY A 28 7.38 -16.73 20.43
C GLY A 28 7.98 -18.14 20.39
N ARG A 29 9.19 -18.25 19.83
CA ARG A 29 9.97 -19.49 19.84
C ARG A 29 10.43 -19.92 21.24
N LEU A 30 10.86 -19.00 22.09
CA LEU A 30 11.31 -19.33 23.45
C LEU A 30 10.15 -19.76 24.36
N VAL A 31 8.96 -19.20 24.14
CA VAL A 31 7.74 -19.54 24.88
C VAL A 31 7.04 -20.77 24.27
N GLY A 32 7.23 -21.03 22.98
CA GLY A 32 6.56 -22.10 22.24
C GLY A 32 5.11 -21.77 21.85
N ASP A 33 4.74 -20.48 21.83
CA ASP A 33 3.37 -20.02 21.55
C ASP A 33 3.37 -18.61 20.93
N ASP A 34 3.40 -18.55 19.60
CA ASP A 34 3.41 -17.32 18.81
C ASP A 34 2.12 -16.50 18.98
N GLN A 35 0.97 -17.13 19.26
CA GLN A 35 -0.32 -16.42 19.37
C GLN A 35 -0.37 -15.49 20.58
N LYS A 36 0.38 -15.83 21.63
CA LYS A 36 0.44 -15.03 22.86
C LYS A 36 1.46 -13.89 22.79
N VAL A 37 2.25 -13.80 21.73
CA VAL A 37 3.24 -12.74 21.56
C VAL A 37 2.69 -11.63 20.69
N ARG A 38 2.69 -10.40 21.22
CA ARG A 38 2.14 -9.21 20.56
C ARG A 38 3.17 -8.11 20.47
N ILE A 39 3.11 -7.36 19.38
CA ILE A 39 3.89 -6.16 19.15
C ILE A 39 2.95 -4.97 19.26
N LEU A 40 3.33 -4.00 20.10
CA LEU A 40 2.70 -2.69 20.22
C LEU A 40 3.70 -1.60 19.81
N GLU A 41 3.32 -0.75 18.87
CA GLU A 41 4.08 0.44 18.51
C GLU A 41 3.86 1.55 19.53
N GLU A 42 4.95 2.14 20.01
CA GLU A 42 4.96 3.37 20.80
C GLU A 42 5.72 4.45 20.02
N ASN A 43 5.68 5.71 20.50
CA ASN A 43 6.29 6.83 19.76
C ASN A 43 7.78 6.58 19.41
N ASP A 44 8.58 6.23 20.42
CA ASP A 44 10.05 6.09 20.29
C ASP A 44 10.52 4.62 20.43
N SER A 45 9.59 3.67 20.52
CA SER A 45 9.92 2.26 20.76
C SER A 45 8.88 1.30 20.18
N PHE A 46 9.21 0.02 20.17
CA PHE A 46 8.27 -1.08 20.05
C PHE A 46 8.26 -1.85 21.38
N ARG A 47 7.06 -2.14 21.87
CA ARG A 47 6.84 -3.00 23.02
C ARG A 47 6.42 -4.38 22.53
N VAL A 48 7.24 -5.38 22.80
CA VAL A 48 6.87 -6.79 22.61
C VAL A 48 6.33 -7.31 23.94
N THR A 49 5.17 -7.94 23.93
CA THR A 49 4.57 -8.54 25.13
C THR A 49 4.30 -10.02 24.89
N GLY A 50 4.42 -10.83 25.93
CA GLY A 50 4.20 -12.26 25.83
C GLY A 50 4.15 -12.93 27.20
N PRO A 51 3.98 -14.26 27.24
CA PRO A 51 4.05 -15.02 28.49
C PRO A 51 5.42 -14.87 29.16
N GLU A 52 5.43 -15.06 30.47
CA GLU A 52 6.65 -15.04 31.27
C GLU A 52 7.63 -16.13 30.81
N LEU A 53 8.88 -15.74 30.54
CA LEU A 53 9.93 -16.67 30.13
C LEU A 53 10.47 -17.44 31.34
N ASN A 54 10.18 -18.74 31.38
CA ASN A 54 10.86 -19.63 32.30
C ASN A 54 12.24 -20.01 31.75
N ILE A 55 13.26 -19.21 32.09
CA ILE A 55 14.64 -19.34 31.60
C ILE A 55 15.23 -20.76 31.82
N GLU A 56 14.77 -21.49 32.84
CA GLU A 56 15.22 -22.87 33.10
C GLU A 56 14.66 -23.89 32.11
N GLN A 57 13.50 -23.60 31.49
CA GLN A 57 12.82 -24.48 30.55
C GLN A 57 13.07 -24.13 29.08
N VAL A 58 13.75 -23.01 28.81
CA VAL A 58 14.07 -22.57 27.46
C VAL A 58 15.14 -23.46 26.82
N ASP A 59 14.85 -23.97 25.62
CA ASP A 59 15.79 -24.74 24.81
C ASP A 59 16.80 -23.84 24.08
N PHE A 60 17.81 -23.35 24.82
CA PHE A 60 18.90 -22.55 24.26
C PHE A 60 19.79 -23.35 23.30
N VAL A 61 19.88 -24.66 23.45
CA VAL A 61 20.63 -25.54 22.53
C VAL A 61 19.92 -25.62 21.18
N GLY A 62 18.59 -25.78 21.19
CA GLY A 62 17.75 -25.69 20.00
C GLY A 62 17.78 -24.32 19.35
N LEU A 63 17.83 -23.24 20.15
CA LEU A 63 17.98 -21.89 19.63
C LEU A 63 19.36 -21.67 19.00
N GLN A 64 20.42 -22.16 19.64
CA GLN A 64 21.78 -22.02 19.12
C GLN A 64 21.97 -22.81 17.81
N SER A 65 21.47 -24.05 17.75
CA SER A 65 21.57 -24.90 16.56
C SER A 65 20.73 -24.39 15.39
N ARG A 66 19.65 -23.65 15.68
CA ARG A 66 18.78 -23.01 14.69
C ARG A 66 18.44 -21.59 15.17
N PRO A 67 19.23 -20.56 14.84
CA PRO A 67 19.15 -19.19 15.36
C PRO A 67 17.90 -18.37 14.97
N ALA A 68 16.76 -19.01 14.71
CA ALA A 68 15.51 -18.40 14.25
C ALA A 68 15.58 -17.65 12.90
N PHE A 69 16.65 -17.83 12.14
CA PHE A 69 16.71 -17.48 10.72
C PHE A 69 17.48 -18.54 9.93
N GLN A 70 17.25 -18.68 8.63
CA GLN A 70 17.90 -19.72 7.83
C GLN A 70 19.32 -19.35 7.37
N TYR A 71 20.21 -20.34 7.28
CA TYR A 71 21.43 -20.21 6.48
C TYR A 71 21.07 -20.27 4.99
N ALA A 72 21.61 -19.41 4.12
CA ALA A 72 21.31 -19.46 2.69
C ALA A 72 22.46 -20.11 1.89
N ARG A 73 22.20 -21.29 1.34
CA ARG A 73 23.14 -21.97 0.45
C ARG A 73 23.02 -21.39 -0.95
N LEU A 74 24.05 -20.68 -1.42
CA LEU A 74 23.98 -19.92 -2.69
C LEU A 74 24.47 -20.68 -3.93
N LYS A 75 25.16 -21.82 -3.76
CA LYS A 75 25.72 -22.65 -4.84
C LYS A 75 25.20 -24.09 -4.79
N ASP A 76 25.06 -24.73 -5.95
CA ASP A 76 24.70 -26.16 -6.09
C ASP A 76 25.95 -27.04 -5.78
N ASP A 77 25.90 -27.82 -4.70
CA ASP A 77 26.80 -28.92 -4.24
C ASP A 77 28.30 -28.70 -3.91
N THR A 78 28.72 -29.41 -2.85
CA THR A 78 30.06 -29.65 -2.23
C THR A 78 31.00 -28.48 -1.88
N GLU A 79 30.79 -27.27 -2.42
CA GLU A 79 31.72 -26.13 -2.18
C GLU A 79 31.43 -25.30 -0.92
N ASP A 80 30.34 -25.55 -0.20
CA ASP A 80 30.01 -24.82 1.02
C ASP A 80 30.13 -25.75 2.25
N PRO A 81 31.36 -25.99 2.75
CA PRO A 81 31.61 -26.87 3.89
C PRO A 81 31.02 -26.32 5.20
N ASP A 82 30.62 -25.05 5.23
CA ASP A 82 30.02 -24.41 6.39
C ASP A 82 28.49 -24.51 6.39
N CYS A 83 27.85 -24.94 5.29
CA CYS A 83 26.41 -25.09 5.24
C CYS A 83 25.93 -26.18 6.23
N PRO A 84 24.94 -25.90 7.09
CA PRO A 84 24.44 -26.89 8.04
C PRO A 84 23.65 -28.01 7.34
N ASP A 85 23.61 -29.19 7.96
CA ASP A 85 22.90 -30.38 7.43
C ASP A 85 21.38 -30.18 7.30
N THR A 86 20.78 -29.35 8.15
CA THR A 86 19.34 -29.04 8.13
C THR A 86 19.09 -27.56 8.44
N GLY A 87 17.91 -27.06 8.08
CA GLY A 87 17.50 -25.68 8.42
C GLY A 87 18.11 -24.59 7.54
N TYR A 88 18.65 -24.95 6.37
CA TYR A 88 19.13 -24.00 5.36
C TYR A 88 18.10 -23.79 4.25
N LEU A 89 18.20 -22.62 3.61
CA LEU A 89 17.54 -22.29 2.36
C LEU A 89 18.43 -22.74 1.20
N ASP A 90 17.95 -23.71 0.43
CA ASP A 90 18.59 -24.12 -0.82
C ASP A 90 18.24 -23.15 -1.95
N TYR A 91 19.04 -22.09 -2.11
CA TYR A 91 18.71 -21.00 -3.04
C TYR A 91 18.66 -21.48 -4.51
N PRO A 92 19.62 -22.27 -5.03
CA PRO A 92 19.53 -22.81 -6.39
C PRO A 92 18.28 -23.67 -6.62
N GLN A 93 17.93 -24.56 -5.69
CA GLN A 93 16.72 -25.38 -5.80
C GLN A 93 15.47 -24.51 -5.83
N GLN A 94 15.35 -23.55 -4.92
CA GLN A 94 14.21 -22.63 -4.86
C GLN A 94 14.11 -21.75 -6.11
N LYS A 95 15.26 -21.37 -6.71
CA LYS A 95 15.28 -20.68 -8.00
C LYS A 95 14.70 -21.53 -9.12
N ARG A 96 15.07 -22.81 -9.21
CA ARG A 96 14.49 -23.75 -10.18
C ARG A 96 12.97 -23.89 -9.99
N LEU A 97 12.51 -24.06 -8.74
CA LEU A 97 11.08 -24.17 -8.42
C LEU A 97 10.31 -22.89 -8.78
N TYR A 98 10.91 -21.72 -8.54
CA TYR A 98 10.33 -20.44 -8.92
C TYR A 98 10.18 -20.28 -10.44
N GLU A 99 11.16 -20.70 -11.22
CA GLU A 99 11.11 -20.66 -12.68
C GLU A 99 9.97 -21.55 -13.22
N ILE A 100 9.82 -22.76 -12.67
CA ILE A 100 8.69 -23.67 -12.99
C ILE A 100 7.35 -23.03 -12.65
N TRP A 101 7.21 -22.48 -11.44
CA TRP A 101 5.98 -21.79 -11.00
C TRP A 101 5.64 -20.62 -11.92
N ARG A 102 6.64 -19.81 -12.30
CA ARG A 102 6.46 -18.65 -13.17
C ARG A 102 6.00 -19.04 -14.58
N GLU A 103 6.56 -20.12 -15.14
CA GLU A 103 6.18 -20.63 -16.45
C GLU A 103 4.73 -21.16 -16.46
N ARG A 104 4.33 -21.93 -15.45
CA ARG A 104 2.96 -22.41 -15.28
C ARG A 104 1.95 -21.26 -15.20
N ASN A 105 2.26 -20.25 -14.38
CA ASN A 105 1.39 -19.08 -14.24
C ASN A 105 1.28 -18.25 -15.53
N LYS A 106 2.34 -18.22 -16.35
CA LYS A 106 2.29 -17.55 -17.65
C LYS A 106 1.38 -18.31 -18.62
N GLN A 107 1.40 -19.64 -18.59
CA GLN A 107 0.57 -20.50 -19.44
C GLN A 107 -0.92 -20.41 -19.03
N SER A 108 -1.23 -20.47 -17.73
CA SER A 108 -2.60 -20.30 -17.21
C SER A 108 -3.20 -18.93 -17.59
N LYS A 109 -2.44 -17.83 -17.43
CA LYS A 109 -2.90 -16.49 -17.83
C LYS A 109 -3.14 -16.34 -19.35
N ALA A 110 -2.45 -17.13 -20.18
CA ALA A 110 -2.65 -17.13 -21.62
C ALA A 110 -3.86 -17.96 -22.06
N ALA A 111 -4.35 -18.86 -21.21
CA ALA A 111 -5.50 -19.73 -21.48
C ALA A 111 -6.86 -19.10 -21.15
N ASN A 112 -6.90 -17.85 -20.69
CA ASN A 112 -8.13 -17.09 -20.37
C ASN A 112 -9.03 -17.71 -19.27
N ASP A 113 -8.52 -18.64 -18.46
CA ASP A 113 -9.18 -19.05 -17.22
C ASP A 113 -8.92 -17.98 -16.15
N LEU A 114 -9.74 -16.92 -16.18
CA LEU A 114 -9.76 -15.82 -15.22
C LEU A 114 -10.27 -16.24 -13.81
N LEU A 115 -10.46 -17.53 -13.56
CA LEU A 115 -11.09 -18.07 -12.35
C LEU A 115 -10.23 -19.03 -11.53
N ASP A 116 -8.99 -19.31 -11.93
CA ASP A 116 -8.12 -20.13 -11.09
C ASP A 116 -7.38 -19.26 -10.06
N GLU A 117 -8.10 -18.92 -8.98
CA GLU A 117 -7.61 -18.10 -7.87
C GLU A 117 -6.46 -18.74 -7.06
N ASN A 118 -6.05 -19.97 -7.40
CA ASN A 118 -4.91 -20.64 -6.80
C ASN A 118 -4.21 -21.54 -7.83
N PRO A 119 -3.21 -21.05 -8.59
CA PRO A 119 -2.40 -21.96 -9.40
C PRO A 119 -1.80 -23.02 -8.47
N GLU A 120 -1.94 -24.30 -8.85
CA GLU A 120 -1.46 -25.45 -8.09
C GLU A 120 -0.06 -25.15 -7.52
N GLN A 121 0.04 -25.18 -6.19
CA GLN A 121 1.28 -24.90 -5.50
C GLN A 121 2.35 -25.88 -5.98
N VAL A 122 3.45 -25.35 -6.52
CA VAL A 122 4.63 -26.18 -6.82
C VAL A 122 5.14 -26.72 -5.48
N THR A 123 5.07 -28.04 -5.28
CA THR A 123 5.47 -28.69 -4.03
C THR A 123 6.88 -28.27 -3.63
N GLY A 124 7.05 -27.82 -2.39
CA GLY A 124 8.33 -27.38 -1.84
C GLY A 124 8.79 -25.98 -2.27
N TYR A 125 8.02 -25.26 -3.09
CA TYR A 125 8.29 -23.86 -3.42
C TYR A 125 8.01 -22.95 -2.23
N ASN A 126 9.02 -22.18 -1.83
CA ASN A 126 8.85 -21.13 -0.84
C ASN A 126 8.20 -19.91 -1.50
N ARG A 127 6.96 -19.59 -1.11
CA ARG A 127 6.19 -18.44 -1.64
C ARG A 127 6.90 -17.10 -1.47
N ARG A 128 7.79 -16.95 -0.47
CA ARG A 128 8.58 -15.73 -0.21
C ARG A 128 9.87 -15.67 -1.04
N PHE A 129 10.18 -16.70 -1.83
CA PHE A 129 11.39 -16.75 -2.66
C PHE A 129 11.59 -15.52 -3.57
N PRO A 130 10.55 -14.91 -4.19
CA PRO A 130 10.73 -13.70 -4.99
C PRO A 130 11.34 -12.53 -4.19
N HIS A 131 11.01 -12.42 -2.90
CA HIS A 131 11.55 -11.39 -2.00
C HIS A 131 12.98 -11.75 -1.55
N ILE A 132 13.21 -13.03 -1.23
CA ILE A 132 14.55 -13.59 -0.93
C ILE A 132 15.52 -13.36 -2.09
N GLN A 133 15.07 -13.50 -3.34
CA GLN A 133 15.88 -13.19 -4.52
C GLN A 133 16.36 -11.73 -4.52
N ARG A 134 15.55 -10.78 -4.04
CA ARG A 134 15.95 -9.36 -3.93
C ARG A 134 16.96 -9.14 -2.81
N ILE A 135 16.86 -9.87 -1.70
CA ILE A 135 17.88 -9.87 -0.65
C ILE A 135 19.22 -10.34 -1.23
N ASN A 136 19.22 -11.41 -2.04
CA ASN A 136 20.44 -11.88 -2.71
C ASN A 136 21.04 -10.83 -3.66
N MET A 137 20.19 -10.20 -4.48
CA MET A 137 20.62 -9.14 -5.41
C MET A 137 21.21 -7.92 -4.70
N LEU A 138 20.83 -7.69 -3.44
CA LEU A 138 21.38 -6.66 -2.56
C LEU A 138 22.53 -7.17 -1.67
N GLN A 139 23.04 -8.38 -1.94
CA GLN A 139 24.16 -9.02 -1.24
C GLN A 139 23.91 -9.25 0.25
N GLY A 140 22.65 -9.50 0.65
CA GLY A 140 22.24 -9.66 2.05
C GLY A 140 22.76 -10.93 2.76
N PHE A 141 23.09 -11.98 2.02
CA PHE A 141 23.35 -13.29 2.64
C PHE A 141 24.75 -13.47 3.26
N GLY A 142 25.76 -12.71 2.83
CA GLY A 142 27.12 -12.89 3.34
C GLY A 142 27.25 -12.63 4.85
N ALA A 143 26.80 -11.47 5.33
CA ALA A 143 26.83 -11.15 6.76
C ALA A 143 25.88 -12.03 7.58
N ARG A 144 24.73 -12.37 6.99
CA ARG A 144 23.72 -13.25 7.60
C ARG A 144 24.25 -14.67 7.83
N ASN A 145 24.83 -15.29 6.82
CA ASN A 145 25.45 -16.62 6.93
C ASN A 145 26.60 -16.62 7.93
N LYS A 146 27.45 -15.58 7.93
CA LYS A 146 28.52 -15.44 8.92
C LYS A 146 27.97 -15.43 10.35
N LEU A 147 26.96 -14.61 10.64
CA LEU A 147 26.37 -14.56 11.99
C LEU A 147 25.71 -15.88 12.38
N TYR A 148 25.09 -16.60 11.43
CA TYR A 148 24.56 -17.93 11.67
C TYR A 148 25.65 -18.89 12.17
N LEU A 149 26.80 -18.89 11.49
CA LEU A 149 27.95 -19.72 11.87
C LEU A 149 28.54 -19.30 13.21
N ASP A 150 28.68 -17.99 13.45
CA ASP A 150 29.19 -17.46 14.71
C ASP A 150 28.31 -17.90 15.90
N ILE A 151 26.97 -17.91 15.75
CA ILE A 151 26.04 -18.38 16.78
C ILE A 151 26.15 -19.90 16.98
N THR A 152 26.06 -20.67 15.90
CA THR A 152 26.07 -22.15 15.96
C THR A 152 27.39 -22.72 16.48
N LYS A 153 28.51 -22.02 16.26
CA LYS A 153 29.86 -22.41 16.72
C LYS A 153 30.25 -21.79 18.08
N ALA A 154 29.39 -20.96 18.67
CA ALA A 154 29.67 -20.31 19.96
C ALA A 154 29.77 -21.33 21.10
N ASP A 155 30.46 -20.94 22.18
CA ASP A 155 30.33 -21.65 23.46
C ASP A 155 28.88 -21.54 23.96
N GLY A 156 28.28 -22.68 24.32
CA GLY A 156 26.85 -22.76 24.63
C GLY A 156 26.44 -21.94 25.85
N ASP A 157 27.27 -21.95 26.91
CA ASP A 157 27.01 -21.15 28.11
C ASP A 157 27.21 -19.66 27.85
N ALA A 158 28.26 -19.30 27.10
CA ALA A 158 28.50 -17.93 26.68
C ALA A 158 27.32 -17.37 25.85
N PHE A 159 26.82 -18.13 24.87
CA PHE A 159 25.66 -17.75 24.07
C PHE A 159 24.41 -17.62 24.94
N ARG A 160 24.07 -18.65 25.72
CA ARG A 160 22.91 -18.67 26.62
C ARG A 160 22.90 -17.47 27.56
N ASN A 161 24.00 -17.26 28.30
CA ASN A 161 24.07 -16.19 29.30
C ASN A 161 23.97 -14.80 28.65
N THR A 162 24.59 -14.63 27.48
CA THR A 162 24.51 -13.37 26.73
C THR A 162 23.07 -13.09 26.26
N VAL A 163 22.37 -14.09 25.70
CA VAL A 163 20.97 -13.90 25.26
C VAL A 163 20.06 -13.56 26.44
N ILE A 164 20.20 -14.26 27.57
CA ILE A 164 19.44 -13.95 28.80
C ILE A 164 19.70 -12.52 29.26
N GLU A 165 20.96 -12.07 29.29
CA GLU A 165 21.31 -10.70 29.66
C GLU A 165 20.65 -9.69 28.73
N ARG A 166 20.70 -9.91 27.41
CA ARG A 166 20.08 -9.03 26.41
C ARG A 166 18.56 -8.95 26.57
N LEU A 167 17.89 -10.08 26.80
CA LEU A 167 16.44 -10.09 27.05
C LEU A 167 16.10 -9.33 28.34
N LYS A 168 16.82 -9.55 29.44
CA LYS A 168 16.62 -8.83 30.71
C LYS A 168 16.84 -7.32 30.58
N LEU A 169 17.80 -6.89 29.77
CA LEU A 169 18.01 -5.47 29.49
C LEU A 169 16.78 -4.86 28.81
N LEU A 170 16.24 -5.51 27.78
CA LEU A 170 15.02 -5.08 27.10
C LEU A 170 13.79 -5.12 28.02
N GLU A 171 13.70 -6.08 28.95
CA GLU A 171 12.65 -6.11 29.99
C GLU A 171 12.72 -4.90 30.91
N SER A 172 13.93 -4.47 31.27
CA SER A 172 14.15 -3.28 32.10
C SER A 172 13.98 -1.96 31.33
N GLY A 173 13.69 -2.01 30.03
CA GLY A 173 13.61 -0.82 29.16
C GLY A 173 14.97 -0.22 28.78
N GLN A 174 16.06 -0.94 29.02
CA GLN A 174 17.41 -0.52 28.66
C GLN A 174 17.77 -1.03 27.26
N ALA A 175 18.32 -0.14 26.45
CA ALA A 175 18.43 -0.40 25.02
C ALA A 175 19.70 -1.14 24.59
N ARG A 176 20.84 -0.87 25.24
CA ARG A 176 22.15 -1.45 24.88
C ARG A 176 23.01 -1.60 26.11
N THR A 177 23.77 -2.69 26.18
CA THR A 177 24.84 -2.84 27.16
C THR A 177 26.16 -2.34 26.58
N THR A 178 26.90 -1.59 27.39
CA THR A 178 28.31 -1.27 27.13
C THR A 178 29.26 -2.32 27.75
N ALA A 179 28.72 -3.27 28.52
CA ALA A 179 29.49 -4.34 29.12
C ALA A 179 29.90 -5.37 28.06
N LYS A 180 31.12 -5.90 28.19
CA LYS A 180 31.59 -7.02 27.37
C LYS A 180 30.85 -8.27 27.79
N THR A 181 30.05 -8.82 26.89
CA THR A 181 29.39 -10.11 27.08
C THR A 181 30.31 -11.26 26.64
N PRO A 182 30.18 -12.47 27.22
CA PRO A 182 31.00 -13.62 26.84
C PRO A 182 30.92 -14.00 25.35
N PHE A 183 29.78 -13.75 24.71
CA PHE A 183 29.59 -13.87 23.27
C PHE A 183 29.36 -12.49 22.65
N GLN A 184 30.21 -12.10 21.69
CA GLN A 184 30.12 -10.79 21.02
C GLN A 184 30.69 -10.88 19.58
N PRO A 185 29.96 -11.48 18.64
CA PRO A 185 30.41 -11.63 17.27
C PRO A 185 30.50 -10.28 16.54
N SER A 186 31.38 -10.22 15.53
CA SER A 186 31.51 -9.05 14.67
C SER A 186 30.53 -9.17 13.49
N VAL A 187 29.56 -8.26 13.45
CA VAL A 187 28.56 -8.15 12.39
C VAL A 187 28.85 -6.97 11.46
N SER A 188 28.36 -7.05 10.23
CA SER A 188 28.38 -5.95 9.26
C SER A 188 26.96 -5.43 9.06
N ASP A 189 26.82 -4.12 9.07
CA ASP A 189 25.57 -3.41 8.83
C ASP A 189 25.26 -3.35 7.33
N LEU A 190 24.28 -4.12 6.87
CA LEU A 190 23.93 -4.18 5.45
C LEU A 190 22.74 -3.27 5.13
N GLN A 191 22.88 -2.48 4.07
CA GLN A 191 21.85 -1.54 3.60
C GLN A 191 20.47 -2.17 3.34
N VAL A 192 20.41 -3.47 3.05
CA VAL A 192 19.14 -4.20 2.80
C VAL A 192 18.34 -4.46 4.08
N PHE A 193 19.01 -4.49 5.24
CA PHE A 193 18.37 -4.67 6.55
C PHE A 193 18.37 -3.36 7.34
N ASN A 194 19.33 -2.47 7.07
CA ASN A 194 19.40 -1.13 7.65
C ASN A 194 19.70 -0.08 6.57
N PRO A 195 18.66 0.52 5.94
CA PRO A 195 18.85 1.39 4.79
C PRO A 195 19.56 2.72 5.12
N MET A 196 19.64 3.12 6.39
CA MET A 196 20.39 4.31 6.80
C MET A 196 21.90 4.19 6.58
N VAL A 197 22.41 2.96 6.52
CA VAL A 197 23.83 2.67 6.25
C VAL A 197 24.17 2.95 4.77
N GLY A 198 23.16 3.11 3.92
CA GLY A 198 23.32 3.46 2.51
C GLY A 198 24.11 4.76 2.33
N LYS A 199 25.11 4.71 1.44
CA LYS A 199 25.94 5.88 1.09
C LYS A 199 25.08 7.05 0.62
N GLY A 200 25.31 8.24 1.15
CA GLY A 200 24.67 9.48 0.69
C GLY A 200 23.29 9.77 1.28
N VAL A 201 22.68 8.85 2.03
CA VAL A 201 21.40 9.09 2.74
C VAL A 201 21.57 10.07 3.91
N ASN A 202 22.74 10.08 4.54
CA ASN A 202 23.06 10.91 5.72
C ASN A 202 24.05 12.07 5.45
N ARG A 203 24.23 12.53 4.19
CA ARG A 203 25.14 13.64 3.88
C ARG A 203 24.49 14.69 2.98
N LEU A 204 24.60 15.97 3.39
CA LEU A 204 24.11 17.15 2.65
C LEU A 204 24.77 17.33 1.27
N LYS A 205 25.88 16.63 0.99
CA LYS A 205 26.52 16.57 -0.34
C LYS A 205 27.26 15.24 -0.50
N ALA A 206 27.29 14.71 -1.72
CA ALA A 206 28.01 13.48 -2.06
C ALA A 206 29.44 13.80 -2.50
N ASP A 207 30.39 13.79 -1.58
CA ASP A 207 31.76 14.28 -1.77
C ASP A 207 32.86 13.22 -1.56
N SER A 208 32.53 11.94 -1.36
CA SER A 208 33.52 10.84 -1.42
C SER A 208 32.92 9.46 -1.68
N ALA A 209 33.69 8.59 -2.36
CA ALA A 209 33.29 7.23 -2.76
C ALA A 209 33.60 6.13 -1.72
N SER A 210 34.22 6.46 -0.58
CA SER A 210 34.60 5.48 0.45
C SER A 210 33.37 4.89 1.17
N ARG A 211 33.43 3.60 1.54
CA ARG A 211 32.41 2.91 2.36
C ARG A 211 32.43 3.51 3.77
N GLY A 212 31.50 4.41 4.09
CA GLY A 212 31.24 4.76 5.48
C GLY A 212 30.28 3.72 6.07
N SER A 213 30.79 2.76 6.83
CA SER A 213 29.96 2.02 7.79
C SER A 213 29.47 2.98 8.87
N LEU A 214 28.39 2.63 9.59
CA LEU A 214 28.11 3.33 10.84
C LEU A 214 29.33 3.18 11.78
N PRO A 215 29.63 4.16 12.66
CA PRO A 215 30.67 3.97 13.66
C PRO A 215 30.36 2.72 14.50
N GLY A 216 31.36 1.92 14.87
CA GLY A 216 31.17 0.59 15.46
C GLY A 216 30.31 0.54 16.74
N GLY A 217 30.11 1.67 17.44
CA GLY A 217 29.18 1.77 18.58
C GLY A 217 27.69 1.84 18.19
N TYR A 218 27.37 2.01 16.91
CA TYR A 218 25.99 2.06 16.40
C TYR A 218 25.50 0.70 15.86
N VAL A 219 26.41 -0.23 15.59
CA VAL A 219 26.11 -1.57 15.09
C VAL A 219 26.20 -2.56 16.24
N ASP A 220 25.06 -3.09 16.67
CA ASP A 220 24.97 -4.13 17.69
C ASP A 220 24.59 -5.47 17.02
N TRP A 221 25.29 -6.54 17.39
CA TRP A 221 25.07 -7.85 16.76
C TRP A 221 23.71 -8.45 17.09
N PHE A 222 23.17 -8.14 18.27
CA PHE A 222 21.85 -8.62 18.68
C PHE A 222 20.78 -7.90 17.86
N ASP A 223 20.90 -6.58 17.66
CA ASP A 223 20.01 -5.84 16.75
C ASP A 223 20.03 -6.40 15.32
N GLU A 224 21.22 -6.68 14.76
CA GLU A 224 21.34 -7.30 13.43
C GLU A 224 20.77 -8.72 13.39
N TRP A 225 20.97 -9.51 14.44
CA TRP A 225 20.36 -10.83 14.56
C TRP A 225 18.83 -10.75 14.48
N LEU A 226 18.23 -9.85 15.26
CA LEU A 226 16.78 -9.62 15.23
C LEU A 226 16.32 -9.15 13.85
N ARG A 227 17.06 -8.25 13.18
CA ARG A 227 16.74 -7.82 11.81
C ARG A 227 16.75 -8.98 10.81
N PHE A 228 17.71 -9.91 10.93
CA PHE A 228 17.77 -11.07 10.05
C PHE A 228 16.58 -12.00 10.28
N ILE A 229 16.20 -12.26 11.54
CA ILE A 229 14.98 -13.00 11.89
C ILE A 229 13.76 -12.32 11.27
N GLY A 230 13.53 -11.04 11.59
CA GLY A 230 12.37 -10.30 11.10
C GLY A 230 12.30 -10.23 9.56
N SER A 231 13.45 -10.22 8.88
CA SER A 231 13.48 -10.19 7.42
C SER A 231 12.87 -11.42 6.75
N GLU A 232 12.94 -12.59 7.40
CA GLU A 232 12.31 -13.80 6.88
C GLU A 232 10.80 -13.72 6.89
N HIS A 233 10.24 -12.88 7.77
CA HIS A 233 8.82 -12.75 7.97
C HIS A 233 8.25 -11.53 7.25
N VAL A 234 8.81 -10.34 7.35
CA VAL A 234 8.10 -9.12 6.91
C VAL A 234 8.81 -8.32 5.81
N LEU A 235 10.03 -8.70 5.41
CA LEU A 235 10.76 -7.98 4.36
C LEU A 235 10.29 -8.43 2.96
N ASN A 236 9.64 -7.52 2.23
CA ASN A 236 9.13 -7.78 0.90
C ASN A 236 9.93 -6.97 -0.14
N GLY A 237 10.42 -7.63 -1.18
CA GLY A 237 11.20 -7.02 -2.26
C GLY A 237 10.47 -7.02 -3.60
N PHE A 238 10.55 -5.89 -4.31
CA PHE A 238 9.94 -5.66 -5.62
C PHE A 238 10.98 -5.19 -6.64
N SER A 239 10.79 -5.55 -7.90
CA SER A 239 11.57 -5.00 -9.01
C SER A 239 10.87 -3.76 -9.57
N VAL A 240 11.64 -2.69 -9.78
CA VAL A 240 11.17 -1.46 -10.42
C VAL A 240 12.13 -1.16 -11.58
N GLY A 241 11.85 -1.72 -12.76
CA GLY A 241 12.85 -1.81 -13.82
C GLY A 241 14.09 -2.58 -13.34
N ASP A 242 15.27 -1.96 -13.49
CA ASP A 242 16.54 -2.50 -12.97
C ASP A 242 16.77 -2.21 -11.47
N ASP A 243 15.93 -1.37 -10.87
CA ASP A 243 16.01 -0.98 -9.47
C ASP A 243 15.26 -1.98 -8.57
N ILE A 244 15.53 -1.92 -7.26
CA ILE A 244 14.86 -2.74 -6.26
C ILE A 244 14.19 -1.84 -5.25
N LYS A 245 12.96 -2.19 -4.86
CA LYS A 245 12.29 -1.56 -3.74
C LYS A 245 12.00 -2.60 -2.66
N MET A 246 12.48 -2.33 -1.46
CA MET A 246 12.17 -3.14 -0.29
C MET A 246 11.07 -2.44 0.51
N SER A 247 10.18 -3.21 1.12
CA SER A 247 9.09 -2.72 1.96
C SER A 247 8.90 -3.62 3.18
N VAL A 248 8.49 -3.04 4.30
CA VAL A 248 8.20 -3.73 5.56
C VAL A 248 6.94 -3.10 6.18
N PRO A 249 5.90 -3.89 6.50
CA PRO A 249 4.81 -3.42 7.35
C PRO A 249 5.33 -3.05 8.74
N VAL A 250 4.89 -1.92 9.27
CA VAL A 250 5.18 -1.46 10.62
C VAL A 250 4.07 -1.96 11.54
N PRO A 251 4.33 -2.93 12.43
CA PRO A 251 3.31 -3.46 13.33
C PRO A 251 2.86 -2.38 14.31
N ALA A 252 1.55 -2.17 14.45
CA ALA A 252 0.98 -1.22 15.41
C ALA A 252 0.44 -1.92 16.66
N ASP A 253 -0.57 -2.78 16.54
CA ASP A 253 -1.06 -3.64 17.63
C ASP A 253 -1.50 -4.98 17.03
N ILE A 254 -0.54 -5.91 16.92
CA ILE A 254 -0.73 -7.18 16.22
C ILE A 254 0.04 -8.31 16.91
N SER A 255 -0.52 -9.52 16.89
CA SER A 255 0.19 -10.74 17.30
C SER A 255 1.12 -11.25 16.19
N ILE A 256 2.20 -11.93 16.57
CA ILE A 256 3.22 -12.35 15.60
C ILE A 256 2.69 -13.42 14.64
N ASP A 257 1.83 -14.32 15.10
CA ASP A 257 1.17 -15.34 14.26
C ASP A 257 0.36 -14.69 13.12
N LYS A 258 -0.43 -13.66 13.43
CA LYS A 258 -1.17 -12.87 12.44
C LYS A 258 -0.21 -12.19 11.47
N LEU A 259 0.84 -11.54 11.97
CA LEU A 259 1.83 -10.88 11.09
C LEU A 259 2.55 -11.88 10.15
N GLN A 260 2.84 -13.09 10.63
CA GLN A 260 3.39 -14.18 9.81
C GLN A 260 2.39 -14.71 8.77
N GLU A 261 1.09 -14.72 9.07
CA GLU A 261 0.07 -15.06 8.07
C GLU A 261 -0.01 -13.98 6.97
N MET A 262 0.07 -12.68 7.32
CA MET A 262 0.18 -11.59 6.33
C MET A 262 1.37 -11.76 5.38
N ALA A 263 2.49 -12.24 5.92
CA ALA A 263 3.73 -12.39 5.17
C ALA A 263 3.65 -13.43 4.04
N LEU A 264 2.69 -14.35 4.11
CA LEU A 264 2.48 -15.39 3.12
C LEU A 264 1.55 -14.94 1.99
N GLU A 265 0.92 -13.77 2.13
CA GLU A 265 0.05 -13.22 1.10
C GLU A 265 0.83 -12.71 -0.10
N ASN A 266 0.23 -12.87 -1.28
CA ASN A 266 0.86 -12.46 -2.52
C ASN A 266 0.68 -10.94 -2.71
N LEU A 267 1.71 -10.17 -2.37
CA LEU A 267 1.74 -8.74 -2.70
C LEU A 267 1.91 -8.54 -4.21
N THR A 268 1.14 -7.62 -4.75
CA THR A 268 1.13 -7.37 -6.19
C THR A 268 2.38 -6.63 -6.62
N ALA A 269 3.07 -7.21 -7.58
CA ALA A 269 4.17 -6.55 -8.25
C ALA A 269 3.66 -5.45 -9.19
N ALA A 270 4.22 -4.25 -9.06
CA ALA A 270 4.06 -3.18 -10.03
C ALA A 270 5.43 -2.81 -10.61
N TRP A 271 5.43 -2.34 -11.87
CA TRP A 271 6.64 -1.98 -12.59
C TRP A 271 7.22 -0.61 -12.17
N HIS A 272 6.41 0.23 -11.53
CA HIS A 272 6.75 1.61 -11.21
C HIS A 272 6.71 1.87 -9.70
N SER A 273 7.61 2.74 -9.24
CA SER A 273 7.91 2.92 -7.82
C SER A 273 6.73 3.43 -6.98
N ARG A 274 5.94 4.39 -7.47
CA ARG A 274 4.80 4.94 -6.71
C ARG A 274 3.65 3.95 -6.66
N LYS A 275 3.39 3.24 -7.75
CA LYS A 275 2.40 2.17 -7.81
C LYS A 275 2.74 1.02 -6.86
N VAL A 276 4.01 0.63 -6.75
CA VAL A 276 4.42 -0.35 -5.73
C VAL A 276 4.00 0.13 -4.35
N ASP A 277 4.25 1.39 -4.01
CA ASP A 277 3.87 1.92 -2.70
C ASP A 277 2.36 1.88 -2.45
N LEU A 278 1.58 2.36 -3.43
CA LEU A 278 0.12 2.38 -3.34
C LEU A 278 -0.46 0.96 -3.24
N PHE A 279 0.01 0.04 -4.08
CA PHE A 279 -0.55 -1.31 -4.15
C PHE A 279 -0.14 -2.17 -2.96
N VAL A 280 1.06 -2.01 -2.41
CA VAL A 280 1.44 -2.73 -1.18
C VAL A 280 0.55 -2.29 -0.02
N VAL A 281 0.27 -0.99 0.13
CA VAL A 281 -0.66 -0.49 1.15
C VAL A 281 -2.06 -1.05 0.91
N MET A 282 -2.58 -0.98 -0.33
CA MET A 282 -3.90 -1.53 -0.67
C MET A 282 -4.00 -3.04 -0.44
N ASP A 283 -2.97 -3.81 -0.77
CA ASP A 283 -2.95 -5.26 -0.61
C ASP A 283 -2.96 -5.65 0.87
N GLN A 284 -2.23 -4.91 1.71
CA GLN A 284 -2.28 -5.12 3.16
C GLN A 284 -3.65 -4.79 3.73
N VAL A 285 -4.25 -3.65 3.35
CA VAL A 285 -5.61 -3.29 3.81
C VAL A 285 -6.63 -4.31 3.34
N ALA A 286 -6.57 -4.73 2.07
CA ALA A 286 -7.46 -5.74 1.51
C ALA A 286 -7.34 -7.07 2.25
N PHE A 287 -6.12 -7.47 2.62
CA PHE A 287 -5.90 -8.67 3.41
C PHE A 287 -6.47 -8.53 4.83
N LEU A 288 -6.22 -7.41 5.52
CA LEU A 288 -6.79 -7.18 6.84
C LEU A 288 -8.33 -7.25 6.81
N LEU A 289 -8.97 -6.68 5.78
CA LEU A 289 -10.42 -6.75 5.61
C LEU A 289 -10.94 -8.16 5.35
N LYS A 290 -10.26 -8.92 4.47
CA LYS A 290 -10.56 -10.34 4.23
C LYS A 290 -10.56 -11.14 5.54
N MET A 291 -9.70 -10.76 6.48
CA MET A 291 -9.53 -11.42 7.77
C MET A 291 -10.43 -10.87 8.90
N SER A 292 -11.32 -9.92 8.59
CA SER A 292 -12.15 -9.19 9.57
C SER A 292 -13.65 -9.50 9.49
N GLY A 293 -14.08 -10.51 8.73
CA GLY A 293 -15.51 -10.82 8.52
C GLY A 293 -16.20 -11.67 9.61
N LYS A 294 -17.52 -11.52 9.71
CA LYS A 294 -18.53 -12.15 10.60
C LYS A 294 -18.33 -13.62 11.00
N ASN A 295 -17.72 -14.44 10.16
CA ASN A 295 -17.58 -15.89 10.40
C ASN A 295 -16.29 -16.26 11.15
N ARG A 296 -15.52 -15.28 11.63
CA ARG A 296 -14.28 -15.52 12.37
C ARG A 296 -14.48 -15.33 13.87
N VAL A 297 -14.04 -16.33 14.62
CA VAL A 297 -14.01 -16.30 16.10
C VAL A 297 -13.04 -15.23 16.62
N ASP A 298 -11.98 -14.92 15.85
CA ASP A 298 -10.99 -13.88 16.15
C ASP A 298 -10.73 -13.01 14.90
N PRO A 299 -11.56 -11.97 14.66
CA PRO A 299 -11.37 -11.06 13.54
C PRO A 299 -10.10 -10.24 13.72
N TRP A 300 -9.44 -9.95 12.62
CA TRP A 300 -8.16 -9.23 12.64
C TRP A 300 -8.29 -7.73 12.86
N ILE A 301 -9.31 -7.11 12.27
CA ILE A 301 -9.80 -5.79 12.63
C ILE A 301 -11.11 -6.01 13.41
N PRO A 302 -11.09 -5.95 14.75
CA PRO A 302 -12.31 -5.86 15.54
C PRO A 302 -13.12 -4.63 15.15
N PHE A 303 -14.45 -4.69 15.28
CA PHE A 303 -15.28 -3.51 15.03
C PHE A 303 -14.85 -2.32 15.89
N GLY A 304 -14.84 -1.15 15.28
CA GLY A 304 -14.34 0.09 15.89
C GLY A 304 -12.83 0.29 15.78
N LYS A 305 -12.06 -0.71 15.31
CA LYS A 305 -10.66 -0.53 14.93
C LYS A 305 -10.50 -0.18 13.44
N ARG A 306 -9.39 0.47 13.13
CA ARG A 306 -8.96 0.89 11.79
C ARG A 306 -7.73 0.10 11.34
N PRO A 307 -7.50 -0.05 10.03
CA PRO A 307 -6.31 -0.74 9.52
C PRO A 307 -4.98 -0.20 10.08
N ASN A 308 -4.88 1.13 10.23
CA ASN A 308 -3.68 1.79 10.77
C ASN A 308 -3.43 1.55 12.26
N GLU A 309 -4.40 1.00 12.99
CA GLU A 309 -4.22 0.59 14.39
C GLU A 309 -3.70 -0.83 14.52
N ILE A 310 -3.71 -1.61 13.43
CA ILE A 310 -3.15 -2.97 13.38
C ILE A 310 -1.76 -2.95 12.76
N ILE A 311 -1.62 -2.28 11.61
CA ILE A 311 -0.35 -1.99 10.93
C ILE A 311 -0.33 -0.50 10.65
N SER A 312 0.57 0.27 11.26
CA SER A 312 0.53 1.74 11.16
C SER A 312 0.97 2.26 9.81
N ALA A 313 1.95 1.62 9.20
CA ALA A 313 2.58 2.06 7.96
C ALA A 313 3.26 0.93 7.19
N VAL A 314 3.70 1.25 5.98
CA VAL A 314 4.66 0.49 5.19
C VAL A 314 5.89 1.36 5.00
N GLN A 315 7.01 0.95 5.60
CA GLN A 315 8.30 1.59 5.41
C GLN A 315 9.02 0.96 4.22
N THR A 316 9.70 1.78 3.42
CA THR A 316 10.32 1.37 2.16
C THR A 316 11.74 1.90 2.02
N GLY A 317 12.57 1.14 1.31
CA GLY A 317 13.88 1.56 0.83
C GLY A 317 13.99 1.33 -0.68
N TYR A 318 14.32 2.38 -1.42
CA TYR A 318 14.53 2.32 -2.86
C TYR A 318 16.02 2.22 -3.18
N PHE A 319 16.40 1.16 -3.88
CA PHE A 319 17.76 0.82 -4.25
C PHE A 319 17.95 1.01 -5.74
N LYS A 320 18.65 2.09 -6.11
CA LYS A 320 18.95 2.40 -7.50
C LYS A 320 20.10 1.54 -8.02
N SER A 321 19.94 1.02 -9.22
CA SER A 321 20.96 0.29 -9.96
C SER A 321 22.07 1.22 -10.42
N LEU A 322 23.32 0.87 -10.09
CA LEU A 322 24.53 1.58 -10.50
C LEU A 322 25.44 0.66 -11.34
N GLY A 323 24.83 -0.23 -12.12
CA GLY A 323 25.53 -1.31 -12.83
C GLY A 323 25.62 -2.57 -11.98
N SER A 324 26.83 -2.95 -11.56
CA SER A 324 27.07 -4.19 -10.81
C SER A 324 26.61 -4.14 -9.34
N GLY A 325 26.36 -2.95 -8.80
CA GLY A 325 25.86 -2.74 -7.44
C GLY A 325 24.56 -1.93 -7.41
N LYS A 326 23.87 -1.97 -6.27
CA LYS A 326 22.68 -1.14 -6.01
C LYS A 326 22.88 -0.35 -4.73
N ALA A 327 22.44 0.90 -4.69
CA ALA A 327 22.59 1.78 -3.54
C ALA A 327 21.24 2.38 -3.14
N VAL A 328 21.00 2.51 -1.83
CA VAL A 328 19.80 3.20 -1.32
C VAL A 328 19.83 4.66 -1.76
N THR A 329 18.77 5.13 -2.42
CA THR A 329 18.61 6.54 -2.81
C THR A 329 17.39 7.20 -2.20
N ASN A 330 16.44 6.44 -1.67
CA ASN A 330 15.26 6.98 -0.99
C ASN A 330 14.80 6.02 0.11
N ILE A 331 14.38 6.59 1.24
CA ILE A 331 13.71 5.88 2.33
C ILE A 331 12.40 6.62 2.56
N SER A 332 11.28 5.91 2.57
CA SER A 332 9.97 6.55 2.76
C SER A 332 9.05 5.68 3.58
N SER A 333 8.09 6.30 4.27
CA SER A 333 7.02 5.63 4.99
C SER A 333 5.68 6.06 4.38
N LEU A 334 4.75 5.12 4.24
CA LEU A 334 3.36 5.40 3.91
C LEU A 334 2.49 4.80 5.01
N GLY A 335 1.69 5.63 5.66
CA GLY A 335 0.67 5.17 6.61
C GLY A 335 -0.35 4.27 5.91
N LEU A 336 -0.88 3.29 6.65
CA LEU A 336 -2.14 2.66 6.24
C LEU A 336 -3.28 3.67 6.46
N PRO A 337 -4.37 3.58 5.68
CA PRO A 337 -5.49 4.50 5.79
C PRO A 337 -6.16 4.38 7.16
N GLY A 338 -6.17 5.50 7.90
CA GLY A 338 -6.93 5.65 9.15
C GLY A 338 -8.35 6.18 8.96
N TRP A 339 -8.74 6.56 7.74
CA TRP A 339 -10.08 7.06 7.39
C TRP A 339 -11.06 5.93 7.06
N PHE A 340 -10.78 4.73 7.55
CA PHE A 340 -11.41 3.48 7.13
C PHE A 340 -12.04 2.75 8.32
N PRO A 341 -13.14 3.30 8.89
CA PRO A 341 -13.79 2.69 10.04
C PRO A 341 -14.49 1.39 9.61
N VAL A 342 -14.24 0.31 10.35
CA VAL A 342 -14.97 -0.95 10.20
C VAL A 342 -15.88 -1.10 11.41
N GLU A 343 -17.15 -0.73 11.27
CA GLU A 343 -18.14 -0.82 12.36
C GLU A 343 -19.07 -2.02 12.18
N THR A 344 -19.25 -2.43 10.93
CA THR A 344 -20.17 -3.48 10.51
C THR A 344 -19.57 -4.32 9.38
N ASP A 345 -20.14 -5.49 9.12
CA ASP A 345 -19.72 -6.30 7.96
C ASP A 345 -20.09 -5.68 6.62
N ASP A 346 -21.16 -4.87 6.57
CA ASP A 346 -21.50 -4.11 5.38
C ASP A 346 -20.40 -3.09 5.06
N ASP A 347 -19.71 -2.57 6.09
CA ASP A 347 -18.52 -1.74 5.89
C ASP A 347 -17.39 -2.56 5.27
N VAL A 348 -17.12 -3.78 5.75
CA VAL A 348 -16.08 -4.66 5.19
C VAL A 348 -16.30 -4.88 3.70
N GLU A 349 -17.54 -5.14 3.28
CA GLU A 349 -17.87 -5.36 1.87
C GLU A 349 -17.72 -4.08 1.04
N LEU A 350 -18.33 -2.98 1.48
CA LEU A 350 -18.21 -1.66 0.84
C LEU A 350 -16.74 -1.30 0.61
N TRP A 351 -15.95 -1.47 1.66
CA TRP A 351 -14.52 -1.18 1.66
C TRP A 351 -13.72 -2.05 0.70
N ARG A 352 -14.08 -3.33 0.60
CA ARG A 352 -13.48 -4.26 -0.36
C ARG A 352 -13.77 -3.84 -1.80
N GLU A 353 -15.02 -3.51 -2.11
CA GLU A 353 -15.45 -3.03 -3.43
C GLU A 353 -14.72 -1.72 -3.81
N LEU A 354 -14.62 -0.79 -2.86
CA LEU A 354 -13.92 0.48 -3.05
C LEU A 354 -12.44 0.30 -3.34
N LEU A 355 -11.73 -0.52 -2.56
CA LEU A 355 -10.31 -0.81 -2.80
C LEU A 355 -10.10 -1.45 -4.19
N HIS A 356 -10.99 -2.35 -4.59
CA HIS A 356 -10.93 -2.99 -5.90
C HIS A 356 -11.15 -1.99 -7.05
N GLU A 357 -12.16 -1.11 -6.96
CA GLU A 357 -12.38 -0.05 -7.96
C GLU A 357 -11.19 0.91 -8.04
N HIS A 358 -10.73 1.41 -6.89
CA HIS A 358 -9.61 2.36 -6.83
C HIS A 358 -8.35 1.74 -7.44
N ARG A 359 -8.08 0.46 -7.17
CA ARG A 359 -6.98 -0.26 -7.80
C ARG A 359 -7.09 -0.29 -9.32
N ARG A 360 -8.26 -0.67 -9.86
CA ARG A 360 -8.49 -0.73 -11.32
C ARG A 360 -8.27 0.63 -11.99
N VAL A 361 -8.67 1.72 -11.31
CA VAL A 361 -8.42 3.09 -11.77
C VAL A 361 -6.92 3.42 -11.82
N LEU A 362 -6.20 3.19 -10.71
CA LEU A 362 -4.78 3.54 -10.60
C LEU A 362 -3.89 2.65 -11.47
N GLN A 363 -4.29 1.41 -11.72
CA GLN A 363 -3.54 0.47 -12.55
C GLN A 363 -3.33 0.99 -13.98
N LEU A 364 -4.26 1.78 -14.52
CA LEU A 364 -4.17 2.34 -15.86
C LEU A 364 -3.39 3.66 -15.95
N LEU A 365 -2.96 4.24 -14.82
CA LEU A 365 -2.11 5.43 -14.82
C LEU A 365 -0.66 5.08 -15.20
N ASP A 366 0.10 6.01 -15.73
CA ASP A 366 1.43 5.80 -16.25
C ASP A 366 2.41 6.79 -15.62
N GLU A 367 3.30 6.29 -14.77
CA GLU A 367 4.24 7.15 -14.02
C GLU A 367 5.27 7.85 -14.92
N GLU A 368 5.48 7.39 -16.15
CA GLU A 368 6.37 8.06 -17.10
C GLU A 368 5.75 9.39 -17.60
N LYS A 369 4.43 9.53 -17.52
CA LYS A 369 3.73 10.76 -17.87
C LYS A 369 3.61 11.64 -16.63
N SER A 370 4.21 12.83 -16.67
CA SER A 370 4.26 13.76 -15.54
C SER A 370 2.90 14.08 -14.90
N GLU A 371 1.85 14.28 -15.71
CA GLU A 371 0.48 14.53 -15.23
C GLU A 371 -0.10 13.32 -14.47
N GLU A 372 0.16 12.11 -14.94
CA GLU A 372 -0.37 10.89 -14.32
C GLU A 372 0.46 10.48 -13.09
N ALA A 373 1.76 10.77 -13.10
CA ALA A 373 2.59 10.70 -11.91
C ALA A 373 2.12 11.68 -10.81
N ALA A 374 1.67 12.88 -11.18
CA ALA A 374 1.09 13.84 -10.24
C ALA A 374 -0.22 13.32 -9.63
N LEU A 375 -1.09 12.69 -10.44
CA LEU A 375 -2.30 12.00 -9.94
C LEU A 375 -1.95 10.92 -8.90
N LEU A 376 -0.93 10.10 -9.18
CA LEU A 376 -0.49 9.07 -8.24
C LEU A 376 0.05 9.65 -6.92
N ASN A 377 0.70 10.82 -6.95
CA ASN A 377 1.12 11.50 -5.73
C ASN A 377 -0.08 12.02 -4.92
N LEU A 378 -1.04 12.68 -5.57
CA LEU A 378 -2.25 13.16 -4.90
C LEU A 378 -3.01 12.01 -4.23
N TYR A 379 -3.14 10.88 -4.94
CA TYR A 379 -3.76 9.69 -4.37
C TYR A 379 -2.94 9.10 -3.21
N ARG A 380 -1.61 9.12 -3.30
CA ARG A 380 -0.72 8.68 -2.22
C ARG A 380 -0.94 9.48 -0.94
N ASP A 381 -1.04 10.80 -1.06
CA ASP A 381 -1.25 11.68 0.09
C ASP A 381 -2.60 11.42 0.74
N PHE A 382 -3.65 11.20 -0.06
CA PHE A 382 -4.95 10.74 0.43
C PHE A 382 -4.86 9.38 1.14
N LEU A 383 -4.27 8.37 0.48
CA LEU A 383 -4.20 7.01 1.00
C LEU A 383 -3.46 6.96 2.34
N SER A 384 -2.32 7.64 2.42
CA SER A 384 -1.42 7.58 3.57
C SER A 384 -1.82 8.49 4.72
N ALA A 385 -2.31 9.69 4.45
CA ALA A 385 -2.53 10.72 5.47
C ALA A 385 -4.02 11.07 5.68
N GLY A 386 -4.91 10.53 4.84
CA GLY A 386 -6.31 10.96 4.81
C GLY A 386 -6.49 12.38 4.31
N ASP A 387 -5.60 12.87 3.43
CA ASP A 387 -5.75 14.21 2.84
C ASP A 387 -6.90 14.21 1.81
N TRP A 388 -8.10 14.54 2.29
CA TRP A 388 -9.31 14.65 1.46
C TRP A 388 -9.20 15.75 0.40
N ARG A 389 -8.38 16.80 0.61
CA ARG A 389 -8.18 17.83 -0.42
C ARG A 389 -7.36 17.26 -1.57
N ALA A 390 -6.30 16.52 -1.28
CA ALA A 390 -5.53 15.81 -2.29
C ALA A 390 -6.41 14.82 -3.06
N PHE A 391 -7.32 14.12 -2.39
CA PHE A 391 -8.29 13.22 -3.05
C PHE A 391 -9.25 13.97 -3.99
N LEU A 392 -9.82 15.09 -3.55
CA LEU A 392 -10.70 15.90 -4.38
C LEU A 392 -9.97 16.45 -5.60
N GLU A 393 -8.74 16.95 -5.41
CA GLU A 393 -7.90 17.41 -6.52
C GLU A 393 -7.59 16.27 -7.49
N PHE A 394 -7.30 15.08 -6.96
CA PHE A 394 -7.14 13.87 -7.76
C PHE A 394 -8.41 13.57 -8.58
N LEU A 395 -9.59 13.57 -7.98
CA LEU A 395 -10.85 13.28 -8.68
C LEU A 395 -11.12 14.28 -9.81
N GLY A 396 -10.96 15.58 -9.57
CA GLY A 396 -11.17 16.59 -10.61
C GLY A 396 -10.11 16.54 -11.72
N ALA A 397 -8.85 16.29 -11.38
CA ALA A 397 -7.78 16.08 -12.36
C ALA A 397 -8.00 14.78 -13.17
N TYR A 398 -8.44 13.71 -12.50
CA TYR A 398 -8.72 12.42 -13.13
C TYR A 398 -9.91 12.52 -14.08
N GLY A 399 -10.97 13.25 -13.73
CA GLY A 399 -12.09 13.49 -14.64
C GLY A 399 -11.68 14.15 -15.96
N CYS A 400 -10.77 15.13 -15.89
CA CYS A 400 -10.14 15.72 -17.09
C CYS A 400 -9.35 14.68 -17.92
N LEU A 401 -8.63 13.77 -17.25
CA LEU A 401 -7.89 12.69 -17.91
C LEU A 401 -8.82 11.67 -18.57
N VAL A 402 -9.92 11.28 -17.89
CA VAL A 402 -10.97 10.39 -18.42
C VAL A 402 -11.48 10.91 -19.76
N MET A 403 -11.89 12.18 -19.79
CA MET A 403 -12.40 12.80 -21.01
C MET A 403 -11.37 12.76 -22.15
N ARG A 404 -10.12 13.13 -21.86
CA ARG A 404 -9.03 13.17 -22.85
C ARG A 404 -8.66 11.78 -23.38
N ARG A 405 -8.64 10.75 -22.53
CA ARG A 405 -8.33 9.39 -22.97
C ARG A 405 -9.46 8.80 -23.81
N ARG A 406 -10.72 8.99 -23.42
CA ARG A 406 -11.89 8.54 -24.19
C ARG A 406 -11.96 9.21 -25.57
N GLU A 407 -11.64 10.51 -25.66
CA GLU A 407 -11.53 11.22 -26.93
C GLU A 407 -10.52 10.56 -27.88
N ARG A 408 -9.41 10.07 -27.34
CA ARG A 408 -8.32 9.41 -28.09
C ARG A 408 -8.49 7.90 -28.25
N GLY A 409 -9.64 7.33 -27.85
CA GLY A 409 -9.88 5.88 -27.87
C GLY A 409 -8.90 5.08 -27.00
N ARG A 410 -8.33 5.68 -25.96
CA ARG A 410 -7.40 5.01 -25.05
C ARG A 410 -8.12 4.40 -23.85
N PRO A 411 -7.74 3.19 -23.40
CA PRO A 411 -8.33 2.57 -22.22
C PRO A 411 -8.23 3.45 -20.97
N ILE A 412 -9.36 3.57 -20.27
CA ILE A 412 -9.48 4.21 -18.96
C ILE A 412 -10.69 3.63 -18.22
N ARG A 413 -10.64 3.57 -16.88
CA ARG A 413 -11.78 3.21 -16.04
C ARG A 413 -12.36 4.48 -15.43
N SER A 414 -13.65 4.45 -15.12
CA SER A 414 -14.30 5.52 -14.35
C SER A 414 -14.58 5.00 -12.95
N PHE A 415 -14.56 5.88 -11.95
CA PHE A 415 -15.17 5.59 -10.66
C PHE A 415 -16.68 5.42 -10.82
N THR A 416 -17.31 4.69 -9.91
CA THR A 416 -18.77 4.55 -9.88
C THR A 416 -19.36 5.58 -8.92
N ILE A 417 -20.50 6.19 -9.28
CA ILE A 417 -21.15 7.20 -8.44
C ILE A 417 -21.45 6.63 -7.04
N ASN A 418 -22.01 5.43 -6.96
CA ASN A 418 -22.35 4.80 -5.68
C ASN A 418 -21.13 4.56 -4.79
N HIS A 419 -20.00 4.16 -5.39
CA HIS A 419 -18.73 3.99 -4.69
C HIS A 419 -18.17 5.32 -4.18
N LEU A 420 -18.15 6.36 -5.02
CA LEU A 420 -17.76 7.71 -4.58
C LEU A 420 -18.65 8.21 -3.45
N GLU A 421 -19.98 8.06 -3.57
CA GLU A 421 -20.93 8.43 -2.51
C GLU A 421 -20.65 7.66 -1.21
N GLY A 422 -20.49 6.34 -1.29
CA GLY A 422 -20.18 5.49 -0.13
C GLY A 422 -18.90 5.93 0.57
N LEU A 423 -17.80 6.08 -0.17
CA LEU A 423 -16.52 6.55 0.35
C LEU A 423 -16.61 7.93 1.00
N LEU A 424 -17.21 8.91 0.29
CA LEU A 424 -17.30 10.30 0.74
C LEU A 424 -18.21 10.46 1.97
N MET A 425 -19.20 9.57 2.12
CA MET A 425 -20.10 9.53 3.28
C MET A 425 -19.48 8.82 4.48
N LYS A 426 -18.84 7.66 4.26
CA LYS A 426 -18.33 6.79 5.34
C LYS A 426 -16.93 7.18 5.83
N GLY A 427 -16.02 7.60 4.94
CA GLY A 427 -14.62 7.86 5.30
C GLY A 427 -14.40 9.13 6.12
N ASN A 428 -15.47 9.81 6.53
CA ASN A 428 -15.46 11.26 6.68
C ASN A 428 -15.89 11.70 8.09
N GLU A 429 -15.22 11.18 9.13
CA GLU A 429 -15.21 11.87 10.44
C GLU A 429 -14.65 13.31 10.32
N GLU A 430 -13.84 13.57 9.28
CA GLU A 430 -13.43 14.91 8.86
C GLU A 430 -14.54 15.77 8.21
N GLN A 431 -15.80 15.29 8.10
CA GLN A 431 -16.96 16.08 7.62
C GLN A 431 -17.15 17.39 8.39
N LYS A 432 -16.59 17.51 9.59
CA LYS A 432 -16.57 18.78 10.32
C LYS A 432 -15.80 19.90 9.57
N ARG A 433 -14.99 19.59 8.55
CA ARG A 433 -14.08 20.53 7.87
C ARG A 433 -14.44 20.84 6.42
N LEU A 434 -15.14 19.95 5.71
CA LEU A 434 -15.52 20.11 4.30
C LEU A 434 -17.03 19.82 4.11
N PRO A 435 -17.76 20.62 3.30
CA PRO A 435 -19.21 20.49 3.15
C PRO A 435 -19.62 19.37 2.16
N ILE A 436 -18.89 18.24 2.15
CA ILE A 436 -19.05 17.19 1.15
C ILE A 436 -20.46 16.60 1.19
N ALA A 437 -20.94 16.19 2.37
CA ALA A 437 -22.25 15.55 2.52
C ALA A 437 -23.41 16.45 2.08
N GLU A 438 -23.32 17.75 2.38
CA GLU A 438 -24.32 18.75 1.98
C GLU A 438 -24.33 18.94 0.46
N VAL A 439 -23.16 19.04 -0.16
CA VAL A 439 -23.02 19.20 -1.61
C VAL A 439 -23.56 17.99 -2.35
N ILE A 440 -23.17 16.77 -1.97
CA ILE A 440 -23.55 15.56 -2.72
C ILE A 440 -25.03 15.19 -2.54
N ARG A 441 -25.68 15.62 -1.44
CA ARG A 441 -27.12 15.42 -1.21
C ARG A 441 -27.99 16.49 -1.88
N ASN A 442 -27.42 17.62 -2.27
CA ASN A 442 -28.15 18.72 -2.91
C ASN A 442 -28.65 18.31 -4.31
N GLU A 443 -29.95 18.44 -4.54
CA GLU A 443 -30.59 18.06 -5.81
C GLU A 443 -30.08 18.88 -6.99
N GLY A 444 -29.87 20.18 -6.78
CA GLY A 444 -29.35 21.10 -7.81
C GLY A 444 -27.96 20.68 -8.27
N PHE A 445 -27.06 20.40 -7.33
CA PHE A 445 -25.74 19.82 -7.61
C PHE A 445 -25.84 18.52 -8.43
N ARG A 446 -26.68 17.58 -8.01
CA ARG A 446 -26.86 16.28 -8.69
C ARG A 446 -27.39 16.45 -10.11
N ASN A 447 -28.38 17.31 -10.31
CA ASN A 447 -28.98 17.55 -11.62
C ASN A 447 -27.99 18.25 -12.57
N VAL A 448 -27.22 19.22 -12.09
CA VAL A 448 -26.16 19.88 -12.86
C VAL A 448 -25.04 18.90 -13.21
N ALA A 449 -24.55 18.10 -12.26
CA ALA A 449 -23.53 17.08 -12.53
C ALA A 449 -24.01 16.03 -13.55
N ALA A 450 -25.28 15.62 -13.48
CA ALA A 450 -25.89 14.72 -14.46
C ALA A 450 -25.96 15.36 -15.86
N ALA A 451 -26.32 16.63 -15.97
CA ALA A 451 -26.30 17.36 -17.23
C ALA A 451 -24.88 17.44 -17.81
N MET A 452 -23.88 17.75 -16.98
CA MET A 452 -22.47 17.76 -17.37
C MET A 452 -22.02 16.39 -17.88
N LYS A 453 -22.37 15.29 -17.20
CA LYS A 453 -22.10 13.91 -17.64
C LYS A 453 -22.70 13.60 -19.00
N GLN A 454 -23.94 14.03 -19.23
CA GLN A 454 -24.64 13.82 -20.49
C GLN A 454 -24.03 14.63 -21.64
N ALA A 455 -23.48 15.80 -21.37
CA ALA A 455 -22.83 16.66 -22.35
C ALA A 455 -21.34 16.31 -22.61
N THR A 456 -20.76 15.40 -21.82
CA THR A 456 -19.34 15.06 -21.87
C THR A 456 -19.15 13.55 -22.08
N VAL A 457 -18.96 12.80 -21.00
CA VAL A 457 -18.53 11.40 -21.00
C VAL A 457 -19.57 10.48 -21.64
N SER A 458 -20.86 10.73 -21.42
CA SER A 458 -21.92 9.92 -22.03
C SER A 458 -22.03 10.17 -23.53
N GLU A 459 -21.92 11.42 -23.97
CA GLU A 459 -21.98 11.74 -25.40
C GLU A 459 -20.74 11.24 -26.14
N GLN A 460 -19.57 11.29 -25.51
CA GLN A 460 -18.35 10.67 -26.03
C GLN A 460 -18.49 9.15 -26.18
N PHE A 461 -19.17 8.48 -25.25
CA PHE A 461 -19.50 7.07 -25.39
C PHE A 461 -20.44 6.83 -26.58
N HIS A 462 -21.53 7.60 -26.71
CA HIS A 462 -22.42 7.48 -27.86
C HIS A 462 -21.72 7.74 -29.20
N LYS A 463 -20.78 8.69 -29.26
CA LYS A 463 -19.92 8.92 -30.43
C LYS A 463 -19.09 7.69 -30.78
N SER A 464 -18.51 7.00 -29.79
CA SER A 464 -17.77 5.76 -30.04
C SER A 464 -18.63 4.63 -30.63
N LYS A 465 -19.93 4.62 -30.33
CA LYS A 465 -20.93 3.70 -30.88
C LYS A 465 -21.62 4.22 -32.16
N GLY A 466 -21.18 5.35 -32.73
CA GLY A 466 -21.76 5.94 -33.94
C GLY A 466 -23.15 6.60 -33.74
N ASN A 467 -23.59 6.78 -32.49
CA ASN A 467 -24.93 7.25 -32.12
C ASN A 467 -24.91 8.67 -31.51
N GLN A 468 -23.94 9.50 -31.91
CA GLN A 468 -23.84 10.88 -31.44
C GLN A 468 -25.04 11.70 -31.95
N VAL A 469 -25.68 12.43 -31.06
CA VAL A 469 -26.85 13.30 -31.38
C VAL A 469 -26.65 14.71 -30.86
N PHE A 470 -25.80 14.89 -29.85
CA PHE A 470 -25.53 16.17 -29.22
C PHE A 470 -24.04 16.53 -29.34
N ASP A 471 -23.74 17.81 -29.20
CA ASP A 471 -22.38 18.31 -29.20
C ASP A 471 -21.68 17.92 -27.88
N ILE A 472 -20.44 17.44 -28.01
CA ILE A 472 -19.61 17.09 -26.87
C ILE A 472 -18.91 18.35 -26.37
N LYS A 473 -19.11 18.68 -25.09
CA LYS A 473 -18.49 19.84 -24.43
C LYS A 473 -17.04 19.54 -24.00
N TYR A 474 -16.15 19.39 -24.97
CA TYR A 474 -14.71 19.29 -24.72
C TYR A 474 -14.20 20.55 -23.99
N GLY A 475 -13.34 20.39 -22.99
CA GLY A 475 -12.78 21.54 -22.25
C GLY A 475 -13.59 21.97 -21.01
N LEU A 476 -14.85 21.54 -20.86
CA LEU A 476 -15.71 21.94 -19.73
C LEU A 476 -15.08 21.65 -18.37
N PHE A 477 -14.54 20.43 -18.17
CA PHE A 477 -13.90 20.07 -16.91
C PHE A 477 -12.63 20.89 -16.64
N GLN A 478 -11.83 21.17 -17.68
CA GLN A 478 -10.64 22.00 -17.57
C GLN A 478 -10.99 23.44 -17.20
N GLU A 479 -12.07 23.98 -17.77
CA GLU A 479 -12.52 25.33 -17.49
C GLU A 479 -13.06 25.47 -16.06
N ILE A 480 -13.89 24.53 -15.62
CA ILE A 480 -14.39 24.45 -14.24
C ILE A 480 -13.21 24.36 -13.26
N LYS A 481 -12.25 23.46 -13.52
CA LYS A 481 -11.06 23.32 -12.66
C LYS A 481 -10.23 24.61 -12.60
N ARG A 482 -10.04 25.30 -13.74
CA ARG A 482 -9.29 26.56 -13.80
C ARG A 482 -9.94 27.68 -12.99
N LYS A 483 -11.28 27.76 -13.00
CA LYS A 483 -12.04 28.81 -12.29
C LYS A 483 -12.47 28.40 -10.88
N ALA A 484 -12.14 27.18 -10.44
CA ALA A 484 -12.57 26.57 -9.18
C ALA A 484 -12.28 27.41 -7.93
N ARG A 485 -11.18 28.17 -7.93
CA ARG A 485 -10.75 29.02 -6.81
C ARG A 485 -11.59 30.28 -6.61
N PHE A 486 -12.34 30.70 -7.63
CA PHE A 486 -13.10 31.95 -7.62
C PHE A 486 -14.60 31.63 -7.78
N PRO A 487 -15.39 31.69 -6.69
CA PRO A 487 -16.79 31.28 -6.69
C PRO A 487 -17.62 31.95 -7.79
N GLU A 488 -17.46 33.27 -7.97
CA GLU A 488 -18.18 34.04 -8.99
C GLU A 488 -17.86 33.56 -10.42
N GLN A 489 -16.58 33.25 -10.69
CA GLN A 489 -16.17 32.76 -11.99
C GLN A 489 -16.65 31.33 -12.25
N LEU A 490 -16.69 30.50 -11.20
CA LEU A 490 -17.21 29.15 -11.27
C LEU A 490 -18.72 29.13 -11.51
N VAL A 491 -19.48 29.95 -10.77
CA VAL A 491 -20.93 30.13 -10.97
C VAL A 491 -21.22 30.61 -12.39
N ALA A 492 -20.43 31.55 -12.91
CA ALA A 492 -20.58 32.02 -14.29
C ALA A 492 -20.39 30.90 -15.31
N VAL A 493 -19.34 30.08 -15.19
CA VAL A 493 -19.08 28.93 -16.10
C VAL A 493 -20.20 27.90 -16.03
N VAL A 494 -20.67 27.57 -14.83
CA VAL A 494 -21.74 26.58 -14.67
C VAL A 494 -23.05 27.10 -15.24
N SER A 495 -23.37 28.38 -15.01
CA SER A 495 -24.59 29.02 -15.52
C SER A 495 -24.58 29.11 -17.05
N GLU A 496 -23.44 29.48 -17.63
CA GLU A 496 -23.24 29.51 -19.09
C GLU A 496 -23.41 28.11 -19.69
N PHE A 497 -22.76 27.09 -19.09
CA PHE A 497 -22.94 25.70 -19.50
C PHE A 497 -24.41 25.25 -19.47
N VAL A 498 -25.13 25.53 -18.38
CA VAL A 498 -26.54 25.12 -18.24
C VAL A 498 -27.42 25.81 -19.27
N SER A 499 -27.18 27.10 -19.54
CA SER A 499 -27.89 27.86 -20.58
C SER A 499 -27.70 27.21 -21.95
N GLU A 500 -26.45 26.92 -22.34
CA GLU A 500 -26.14 26.26 -23.61
C GLU A 500 -26.74 24.86 -23.71
N TYR A 501 -26.65 24.08 -22.64
CA TYR A 501 -27.17 22.71 -22.57
C TYR A 501 -28.71 22.69 -22.72
N ASN A 502 -29.42 23.56 -22.01
CA ASN A 502 -30.87 23.69 -22.12
C ASN A 502 -31.30 24.20 -23.50
N PHE A 503 -30.56 25.14 -24.09
CA PHE A 503 -30.82 25.62 -25.45
C PHE A 503 -30.68 24.51 -26.48
N GLU A 504 -29.61 23.71 -26.39
CA GLU A 504 -29.40 22.55 -27.26
C GLU A 504 -30.53 21.52 -27.12
N ASN A 505 -30.96 21.23 -25.89
CA ASN A 505 -32.09 20.33 -25.62
C ASN A 505 -33.41 20.85 -26.22
N ALA A 506 -33.70 22.14 -26.08
CA ALA A 506 -34.88 22.77 -26.65
C ALA A 506 -34.90 22.65 -28.17
N ARG A 507 -33.79 23.02 -28.84
CA ARG A 507 -33.61 22.87 -30.28
C ARG A 507 -33.83 21.43 -30.73
N ARG A 508 -33.30 20.45 -29.98
CA ARG A 508 -33.49 19.03 -30.31
C ARG A 508 -34.93 18.58 -30.12
N SER A 509 -35.61 19.04 -29.07
CA SER A 509 -37.01 18.75 -28.82
C SER A 509 -37.90 19.29 -29.96
N GLU A 510 -37.62 20.49 -30.45
CA GLU A 510 -38.30 21.09 -31.61
C GLU A 510 -38.08 20.30 -32.90
N GLN A 511 -36.86 19.79 -33.13
CA GLN A 511 -36.55 18.92 -34.28
C GLN A 511 -37.30 17.59 -34.22
N LEU A 512 -37.45 17.03 -33.01
CA LEU A 512 -38.11 15.74 -32.81
C LEU A 512 -39.64 15.84 -32.83
N LYS A 513 -40.25 16.91 -32.31
CA LYS A 513 -41.72 17.02 -32.13
C LYS A 513 -42.30 15.74 -31.51
N ASP A 514 -43.09 14.97 -32.27
CA ASP A 514 -43.68 13.68 -31.86
C ASP A 514 -42.85 12.45 -32.30
N ARG A 515 -41.75 12.66 -33.01
CA ARG A 515 -40.85 11.58 -33.46
C ARG A 515 -40.06 11.03 -32.28
N GLN A 516 -39.88 9.71 -32.29
CA GLN A 516 -38.97 9.05 -31.36
C GLN A 516 -37.53 9.49 -31.61
N GLY A 517 -36.79 9.70 -30.53
CA GLY A 517 -35.39 10.09 -30.58
C GLY A 517 -34.85 10.40 -29.19
N ARG A 518 -33.52 10.42 -29.05
CA ARG A 518 -32.86 10.69 -27.77
C ARG A 518 -33.13 12.13 -27.32
N ARG A 519 -33.63 12.27 -26.09
CA ARG A 519 -33.86 13.54 -25.39
C ARG A 519 -33.08 13.54 -24.08
N ARG A 520 -32.77 14.73 -23.57
CA ARG A 520 -32.10 14.95 -22.29
C ARG A 520 -33.00 15.79 -21.39
N LYS A 521 -32.86 15.62 -20.08
CA LYS A 521 -33.63 16.39 -19.08
C LYS A 521 -33.01 17.79 -18.97
N ASN A 522 -33.83 18.84 -18.97
CA ASN A 522 -33.35 20.18 -18.70
C ASN A 522 -32.98 20.35 -17.23
N VAL A 523 -32.00 21.23 -16.97
CA VAL A 523 -31.72 21.73 -15.62
C VAL A 523 -32.69 22.88 -15.36
N SER A 524 -33.43 22.82 -14.26
CA SER A 524 -34.42 23.86 -13.91
C SER A 524 -33.75 25.09 -13.28
N LEU A 525 -34.48 26.20 -13.19
CA LEU A 525 -34.03 27.38 -12.43
C LEU A 525 -33.87 27.04 -10.94
N ASP A 526 -34.77 26.24 -10.37
CA ASP A 526 -34.69 25.76 -8.99
C ASP A 526 -33.41 24.93 -8.74
N ASP A 527 -32.99 24.10 -9.70
CA ASP A 527 -31.73 23.36 -9.62
C ASP A 527 -30.51 24.30 -9.57
N LEU A 528 -30.52 25.36 -10.40
CA LEU A 528 -29.46 26.37 -10.40
C LEU A 528 -29.45 27.18 -9.11
N ASP A 529 -30.61 27.57 -8.60
CA ASP A 529 -30.74 28.33 -7.34
C ASP A 529 -30.23 27.49 -6.16
N LYS A 530 -30.61 26.21 -6.10
CA LYS A 530 -30.10 25.25 -5.10
C LYS A 530 -28.57 25.07 -5.17
N LEU A 531 -27.99 25.06 -6.37
CA LEU A 531 -26.53 24.98 -6.53
C LEU A 531 -25.84 26.31 -6.16
N ASN A 532 -26.43 27.44 -6.56
CA ASN A 532 -25.91 28.77 -6.23
C ASN A 532 -25.92 29.02 -4.71
N GLN A 533 -26.95 28.53 -4.02
CA GLN A 533 -27.03 28.57 -2.56
C GLN A 533 -25.83 27.85 -1.91
N LEU A 534 -25.40 26.69 -2.44
CA LEU A 534 -24.18 26.03 -1.96
C LEU A 534 -22.94 26.91 -2.10
N PHE A 535 -22.80 27.66 -3.20
CA PHE A 535 -21.67 28.56 -3.38
C PHE A 535 -21.71 29.77 -2.45
N ILE A 536 -22.90 30.24 -2.08
CA ILE A 536 -23.07 31.34 -1.12
C ILE A 536 -22.71 30.84 0.29
N GLU A 537 -23.30 29.71 0.71
CA GLU A 537 -23.10 29.12 2.04
C GLU A 537 -21.65 28.65 2.23
N HIS A 538 -21.07 28.05 1.20
CA HIS A 538 -19.76 27.41 1.24
C HIS A 538 -18.73 28.09 0.33
N HIS A 539 -18.76 29.43 0.24
CA HIS A 539 -17.88 30.21 -0.66
C HIS A 539 -16.39 29.87 -0.54
N ARG A 540 -15.90 29.53 0.66
CA ARG A 540 -14.49 29.13 0.92
C ARG A 540 -14.12 27.75 0.35
N TYR A 541 -15.13 26.96 -0.01
CA TYR A 541 -15.01 25.58 -0.50
C TYR A 541 -15.47 25.45 -1.96
N SER A 542 -15.46 26.56 -2.71
CA SER A 542 -15.75 26.57 -4.15
C SER A 542 -14.91 25.53 -4.92
N GLU A 543 -13.64 25.34 -4.55
CA GLU A 543 -12.79 24.34 -5.17
C GLU A 543 -13.27 22.90 -4.90
N THR A 544 -13.73 22.61 -3.68
CA THR A 544 -14.34 21.32 -3.33
C THR A 544 -15.58 21.04 -4.18
N ILE A 545 -16.48 22.02 -4.31
CA ILE A 545 -17.71 21.88 -5.10
C ILE A 545 -17.35 21.64 -6.59
N ALA A 546 -16.40 22.39 -7.13
CA ALA A 546 -15.92 22.22 -8.51
C ALA A 546 -15.34 20.82 -8.77
N MET A 547 -14.49 20.33 -7.87
CA MET A 547 -13.88 19.01 -8.01
C MET A 547 -14.94 17.90 -7.93
N LEU A 548 -15.93 18.04 -7.03
CA LEU A 548 -17.06 17.11 -6.94
C LEU A 548 -17.94 17.13 -8.20
N LEU A 549 -18.22 18.31 -8.77
CA LEU A 549 -18.96 18.41 -10.05
C LEU A 549 -18.25 17.61 -11.15
N ILE A 550 -16.92 17.78 -11.30
CA ILE A 550 -16.13 17.04 -12.29
C ILE A 550 -16.11 15.54 -11.98
N ALA A 551 -15.95 15.16 -10.71
CA ALA A 551 -15.93 13.77 -10.27
C ALA A 551 -17.24 13.05 -10.63
N TYR A 552 -18.39 13.62 -10.26
CA TYR A 552 -19.70 13.03 -10.53
C TYR A 552 -20.02 13.05 -12.04
N ALA A 553 -19.59 14.09 -12.76
CA ALA A 553 -19.80 14.17 -14.20
C ALA A 553 -18.97 13.13 -14.99
N SER A 554 -17.83 12.70 -14.45
CA SER A 554 -16.91 11.73 -15.09
C SER A 554 -17.08 10.28 -14.62
N ALA A 555 -17.84 10.06 -13.56
CA ALA A 555 -18.14 8.76 -12.99
C ALA A 555 -19.16 7.94 -13.79
N SER A 556 -19.09 6.61 -13.71
CA SER A 556 -20.07 5.67 -14.25
C SER A 556 -21.29 5.54 -13.33
N SER A 557 -22.45 5.16 -13.89
CA SER A 557 -23.69 4.97 -13.13
C SER A 557 -23.85 3.56 -12.52
N GLY A 558 -22.88 2.66 -12.70
CA GLY A 558 -22.89 1.28 -12.17
C GLY A 558 -23.28 0.20 -13.20
N GLU A 559 -23.14 -1.07 -12.82
CA GLU A 559 -22.99 -2.29 -13.65
C GLU A 559 -23.99 -2.54 -14.80
N LYS A 560 -25.10 -1.80 -14.89
CA LYS A 560 -25.97 -1.87 -16.08
C LYS A 560 -25.38 -1.15 -17.30
N SER A 561 -24.38 -0.28 -17.15
CA SER A 561 -23.64 0.25 -18.31
C SER A 561 -22.54 -0.71 -18.73
N ASP A 562 -21.70 -1.17 -17.80
CA ASP A 562 -20.46 -1.88 -18.14
C ASP A 562 -20.67 -3.31 -18.68
N SER A 563 -21.77 -3.99 -18.31
CA SER A 563 -22.10 -5.34 -18.81
C SER A 563 -22.54 -5.29 -20.28
N GLN A 564 -23.35 -4.29 -20.66
CA GLN A 564 -23.69 -4.03 -22.06
C GLN A 564 -22.54 -3.34 -22.82
N GLU A 565 -21.57 -2.75 -22.12
CA GLU A 565 -20.40 -2.09 -22.72
C GLU A 565 -19.22 -3.02 -22.97
N ASN A 566 -19.11 -4.19 -22.32
CA ASN A 566 -18.03 -5.17 -22.55
C ASN A 566 -18.48 -6.50 -23.20
N GLU A 567 -19.78 -6.82 -23.25
CA GLU A 567 -20.27 -8.05 -23.94
C GLU A 567 -20.47 -7.87 -25.47
N GLU A 568 -20.17 -6.69 -26.01
CA GLU A 568 -20.12 -6.41 -27.46
C GLU A 568 -18.72 -6.01 -27.95
N GLU A 569 -17.66 -6.63 -27.41
CA GLU A 569 -16.31 -6.66 -28.02
C GLU A 569 -16.01 -8.01 -28.68
#